data_AF-A0A8B2PFY3-F1
#
_entry.id   AF-A0A8B2PFY3-F1
#
_cell.length_a   1.000
_cell.length_b   1.000
_cell.length_c   1.000
_cell.angle_alpha   90.00
_cell.angle_beta   90.00
_cell.angle_gamma   90.00
#
_symmetry.space_group_name_H-M   'P 1'
#
loop_
_entity.id
_entity.type
_entity.pdbx_description
1 polymer ?
#
loop_
_entity_poly.entity_id
_entity_poly.type
_entity_poly.pdbx_seq_one_letter_code
_entity_poly.pdbx_strand_id
1 'polypeptide(L)'
;MTPAPKDAQLHETPLPATRALCRADPWLRQRERVIWEPACGPGAIVQALQALGHHVKAGDKYDYSDRWRGRKGQRVAWGKDFLSLSPREIPKHDAIVMNPPYSGGMADAFMAKAFDVSPRVYALLELDWIQGGEVARARDQLMDSPYWLAFYPFRERLNEMNRDGWTGRITPHKKRHAWFVFGREGRADGPYTRRISIKEFQHG
;
A
#
# COMPACT_ATOMS: atom_id res chain seq x y z
N MET A 1 8.80 19.03 -12.70
CA MET A 1 8.65 17.77 -11.96
C MET A 1 10.00 17.07 -11.98
N THR A 2 10.45 16.56 -10.84
CA THR A 2 11.72 15.84 -10.75
C THR A 2 11.45 14.37 -11.09
N PRO A 3 12.13 13.80 -12.11
CA PRO A 3 12.09 12.36 -12.36
C PRO A 3 12.45 11.59 -11.08
N ALA A 4 11.91 10.39 -10.91
CA ALA A 4 12.31 9.54 -9.80
C ALA A 4 13.85 9.34 -9.81
N PRO A 5 14.56 9.73 -8.75
CA PRO A 5 16.01 9.55 -8.72
C PRO A 5 16.36 8.07 -8.51
N LYS A 6 17.58 7.66 -8.86
CA LYS A 6 18.05 6.26 -8.70
C LYS A 6 18.02 5.78 -7.24
N ASP A 7 18.00 6.71 -6.29
CA ASP A 7 17.88 6.43 -4.86
C ASP A 7 16.44 6.57 -4.33
N ALA A 8 15.43 6.70 -5.20
CA ALA A 8 14.04 6.55 -4.79
C ALA A 8 13.90 5.20 -4.04
N GLN A 9 13.24 5.22 -2.88
CA GLN A 9 12.97 4.02 -2.08
C GLN A 9 11.80 3.24 -2.68
N LEU A 10 11.81 3.04 -4.01
CA LEU A 10 10.78 2.33 -4.72
C LEU A 10 10.99 0.82 -4.52
N HIS A 11 10.08 0.22 -3.76
CA HIS A 11 9.88 -1.22 -3.70
C HIS A 11 8.58 -1.52 -4.43
N GLU A 12 8.65 -1.96 -5.68
CA GLU A 12 7.44 -2.18 -6.46
C GLU A 12 6.61 -3.33 -5.87
N THR A 13 5.31 -3.09 -5.66
CA THR A 13 4.41 -4.13 -5.18
C THR A 13 4.15 -5.14 -6.30
N PRO A 14 4.42 -6.43 -6.11
CA PRO A 14 4.14 -7.42 -7.12
C PRO A 14 2.63 -7.48 -7.32
N LEU A 15 2.17 -7.44 -8.58
CA LEU A 15 0.74 -7.50 -8.92
C LEU A 15 -0.01 -8.67 -8.23
N PRO A 16 0.57 -9.89 -8.09
CA PRO A 16 -0.02 -10.98 -7.33
C PRO A 16 -0.35 -10.64 -5.86
N ALA A 17 0.43 -9.77 -5.22
CA ALA A 17 0.23 -9.39 -3.82
C ALA A 17 -1.08 -8.62 -3.61
N THR A 18 -1.37 -7.67 -4.51
CA THR A 18 -2.62 -6.88 -4.48
C THR A 18 -3.82 -7.73 -4.93
N ARG A 19 -3.64 -8.59 -5.96
CA ARG A 19 -4.71 -9.52 -6.39
C ARG A 19 -5.13 -10.48 -5.27
N ALA A 20 -4.16 -11.02 -4.52
CA ALA A 20 -4.42 -11.89 -3.39
C ALA A 20 -5.20 -11.18 -2.26
N LEU A 21 -4.85 -9.92 -1.96
CA LEU A 21 -5.61 -9.09 -1.03
C LEU A 21 -7.07 -8.94 -1.49
N CYS A 22 -7.27 -8.51 -2.73
CA CYS A 22 -8.61 -8.24 -3.24
C CYS A 22 -9.49 -9.49 -3.30
N ARG A 23 -8.89 -10.67 -3.50
CA ARG A 23 -9.61 -11.95 -3.41
C ARG A 23 -10.05 -12.26 -1.97
N ALA A 24 -9.24 -11.91 -0.97
CA ALA A 24 -9.45 -12.26 0.42
C ALA A 24 -10.34 -11.27 1.19
N ASP A 25 -10.23 -9.97 0.90
CA ASP A 25 -10.93 -8.90 1.62
C ASP A 25 -12.34 -8.67 1.04
N PRO A 26 -13.41 -8.84 1.82
CA PRO A 26 -14.79 -8.66 1.33
C PRO A 26 -15.11 -7.25 0.84
N TRP A 27 -14.50 -6.21 1.43
CA TRP A 27 -14.77 -4.82 1.07
C TRP A 27 -14.16 -4.48 -0.30
N LEU A 28 -12.94 -4.96 -0.58
CA LEU A 28 -12.30 -4.83 -1.89
C LEU A 28 -12.94 -5.73 -2.97
N ARG A 29 -13.72 -6.76 -2.61
CA ARG A 29 -14.50 -7.53 -3.61
C ARG A 29 -15.71 -6.75 -4.15
N GLN A 30 -16.15 -5.70 -3.48
CA GLN A 30 -17.25 -4.85 -3.95
C GLN A 30 -16.71 -3.86 -4.98
N ARG A 31 -17.32 -3.80 -6.16
CA ARG A 31 -16.87 -2.94 -7.26
C ARG A 31 -17.16 -1.45 -7.00
N GLU A 32 -16.64 -0.59 -7.88
CA GLU A 32 -16.99 0.84 -7.95
C GLU A 32 -16.58 1.69 -6.73
N ARG A 33 -15.78 1.14 -5.82
CA ARG A 33 -15.11 1.93 -4.77
C ARG A 33 -14.18 2.99 -5.36
N VAL A 34 -14.12 4.15 -4.71
CA VAL A 34 -13.13 5.19 -4.99
C VAL A 34 -11.92 4.97 -4.10
N ILE A 35 -10.82 4.49 -4.68
CA ILE A 35 -9.59 4.15 -3.93
C ILE A 35 -8.50 5.15 -4.28
N TRP A 36 -7.69 5.54 -3.29
CA TRP A 36 -6.53 6.39 -3.52
C TRP A 36 -5.22 5.64 -3.18
N GLU A 37 -4.27 5.68 -4.11
CA GLU A 37 -2.88 5.25 -3.88
C GLU A 37 -1.96 6.49 -3.91
N PRO A 38 -1.52 7.00 -2.75
CA PRO A 38 -0.77 8.26 -2.65
C PRO A 38 0.76 8.14 -2.86
N ALA A 39 1.28 6.93 -3.03
CA ALA A 39 2.66 6.64 -3.38
C ALA A 39 2.68 5.54 -4.45
N CYS A 40 2.11 5.87 -5.62
CA CYS A 40 1.74 4.86 -6.61
C CYS A 40 2.90 4.29 -7.41
N GLY A 41 4.06 4.95 -7.43
CA GLY A 41 5.20 4.51 -8.23
C GLY A 41 4.82 4.21 -9.69
N PRO A 42 5.24 3.06 -10.24
CA PRO A 42 4.82 2.56 -11.56
C PRO A 42 3.34 2.12 -11.66
N GLY A 43 2.60 2.07 -10.56
CA GLY A 43 1.15 1.86 -10.54
C GLY A 43 0.70 0.41 -10.51
N ALA A 44 1.47 -0.50 -9.91
CA ALA A 44 1.10 -1.92 -9.84
C ALA A 44 -0.19 -2.15 -9.02
N ILE A 45 -0.34 -1.49 -7.86
CA ILE A 45 -1.57 -1.55 -7.05
C ILE A 45 -2.73 -0.90 -7.80
N VAL A 46 -2.54 0.30 -8.38
CA VAL A 46 -3.55 0.95 -9.24
C VAL A 46 -4.08 0.00 -10.31
N GLN A 47 -3.20 -0.66 -11.05
CA GLN A 47 -3.58 -1.58 -12.11
C GLN A 47 -4.43 -2.74 -11.59
N ALA A 48 -4.03 -3.35 -10.46
CA ALA A 48 -4.75 -4.47 -9.86
C ALA A 48 -6.18 -4.07 -9.44
N LEU A 49 -6.31 -2.90 -8.82
CA LEU A 49 -7.60 -2.40 -8.32
C LEU A 49 -8.52 -1.97 -9.47
N GLN A 50 -7.97 -1.33 -10.51
CA GLN A 50 -8.75 -0.97 -11.70
C GLN A 50 -9.28 -2.20 -12.45
N ALA A 51 -8.48 -3.27 -12.55
CA ALA A 51 -8.89 -4.51 -13.17
C ALA A 51 -10.09 -5.18 -12.46
N LEU A 52 -10.36 -4.81 -11.20
CA LEU A 52 -11.52 -5.27 -10.43
C LEU A 52 -12.74 -4.34 -10.52
N GLY A 53 -12.63 -3.23 -11.25
CA GLY A 53 -13.71 -2.27 -11.45
C GLY A 53 -13.78 -1.16 -10.41
N HIS A 54 -12.68 -0.84 -9.73
CA HIS A 54 -12.60 0.33 -8.84
C HIS A 54 -12.20 1.60 -9.59
N HIS A 55 -12.64 2.75 -9.07
CA HIS A 55 -12.17 4.06 -9.50
C HIS A 55 -10.92 4.44 -8.70
N VAL A 56 -9.75 4.30 -9.32
CA VAL A 56 -8.48 4.51 -8.61
C VAL A 56 -7.90 5.89 -8.93
N LYS A 57 -7.64 6.66 -7.87
CA LYS A 57 -6.87 7.90 -7.90
C LYS A 57 -5.43 7.57 -7.55
N ALA A 58 -4.49 8.20 -8.23
CA ALA A 58 -3.07 7.91 -8.10
C ALA A 58 -2.30 9.21 -7.85
N GLY A 59 -1.33 9.18 -6.94
CA GLY A 59 -0.39 10.27 -6.72
C GLY A 59 0.97 9.73 -6.30
N ASP A 60 2.01 10.51 -6.56
CA ASP A 60 3.36 10.20 -6.10
C ASP A 60 4.20 11.48 -5.99
N LYS A 61 5.18 11.46 -5.07
CA LYS A 61 6.17 12.52 -4.91
C LYS A 61 7.10 12.62 -6.12
N TYR A 62 7.36 11.50 -6.79
CA TYR A 62 8.23 11.42 -7.95
C TYR A 62 7.43 11.23 -9.24
N ASP A 63 8.01 11.66 -10.36
CA ASP A 63 7.42 11.44 -11.67
C ASP A 63 7.86 10.08 -12.24
N TYR A 64 6.89 9.16 -12.41
CA TYR A 64 7.06 7.85 -13.06
C TYR A 64 6.28 7.75 -14.38
N SER A 65 5.89 8.87 -14.99
CA SER A 65 5.01 8.90 -16.17
C SER A 65 5.50 8.07 -17.36
N ASP A 66 6.81 7.87 -17.48
CA ASP A 66 7.44 7.01 -18.48
C ASP A 66 7.04 5.53 -18.33
N ARG A 67 6.80 5.08 -17.10
CA ARG A 67 6.34 3.70 -16.77
C ARG A 67 4.83 3.52 -16.89
N TRP A 68 4.09 4.62 -17.06
CA TRP A 68 2.63 4.61 -17.24
C TRP A 68 2.19 4.66 -18.71
N ARG A 69 3.14 4.65 -19.65
CA ARG A 69 2.85 4.66 -21.10
C ARG A 69 1.90 3.50 -21.46
N GLY A 70 0.81 3.84 -22.16
CA GLY A 70 -0.23 2.89 -22.57
C GLY A 70 -1.45 2.82 -21.65
N ARG A 71 -1.39 3.38 -20.44
CA ARG A 71 -2.53 3.45 -19.51
C ARG A 71 -3.43 4.65 -19.86
N LYS A 72 -4.22 4.52 -20.93
CA LYS A 72 -5.12 5.58 -21.41
C LYS A 72 -6.15 5.96 -20.34
N GLY A 73 -6.35 7.25 -20.12
CA GLY A 73 -7.41 7.78 -19.24
C GLY A 73 -7.05 7.91 -17.76
N GLN A 74 -5.92 7.35 -17.30
CA GLN A 74 -5.47 7.56 -15.92
C GLN A 74 -4.74 8.90 -15.79
N ARG A 75 -5.26 9.78 -14.93
CA ARG A 75 -4.51 10.95 -14.44
C ARG A 75 -3.82 10.58 -13.13
N VAL A 76 -2.54 10.92 -13.03
CA VAL A 76 -1.72 10.73 -11.82
C VAL A 76 -1.25 12.10 -11.34
N ALA A 77 -1.36 12.34 -10.03
CA ALA A 77 -0.88 13.57 -9.40
C ALA A 77 0.62 13.44 -9.05
N TRP A 78 1.49 13.76 -10.01
CA TRP A 78 2.94 13.73 -9.84
C TRP A 78 3.49 14.91 -9.05
N GLY A 79 4.64 14.71 -8.40
CA GLY A 79 5.33 15.78 -7.66
C GLY A 79 4.66 16.15 -6.33
N LYS A 80 3.77 15.30 -5.82
CA LYS A 80 2.96 15.56 -4.63
C LYS A 80 3.43 14.69 -3.48
N ASP A 81 4.09 15.31 -2.50
CA ASP A 81 4.51 14.63 -1.28
C ASP A 81 3.29 14.41 -0.37
N PHE A 82 2.86 13.14 -0.24
CA PHE A 82 1.71 12.74 0.57
C PHE A 82 1.71 13.30 1.99
N LEU A 83 2.89 13.31 2.64
CA LEU A 83 3.03 13.78 4.02
C LEU A 83 2.86 15.30 4.14
N SER A 84 3.05 16.03 3.04
CA SER A 84 2.94 17.50 2.99
C SER A 84 1.58 17.97 2.44
N LEU A 85 0.68 17.06 2.03
CA LEU A 85 -0.61 17.45 1.49
C LEU A 85 -1.53 18.05 2.57
N SER A 86 -2.07 19.22 2.25
CA SER A 86 -3.13 19.85 3.04
C SER A 86 -4.46 19.11 2.84
N PRO A 87 -5.43 19.21 3.78
CA PRO A 87 -6.74 18.57 3.64
C PRO A 87 -7.49 18.93 2.35
N ARG A 88 -7.24 20.12 1.79
CA ARG A 88 -7.85 20.57 0.53
C ARG A 88 -7.27 19.90 -0.72
N GLU A 89 -6.04 19.40 -0.63
CA GLU A 89 -5.38 18.69 -1.73
C GLU A 89 -5.67 17.19 -1.74
N ILE A 90 -6.26 16.68 -0.65
CA ILE A 90 -6.62 15.27 -0.53
C ILE A 90 -7.87 15.00 -1.36
N PRO A 91 -7.80 14.10 -2.35
CA PRO A 91 -8.97 13.78 -3.15
C PRO A 91 -10.01 13.05 -2.30
N LYS A 92 -11.31 13.24 -2.56
CA LYS A 92 -12.35 12.40 -1.94
C LYS A 92 -12.15 10.93 -2.28
N HIS A 93 -12.19 10.02 -1.31
CA HIS A 93 -11.97 8.58 -1.50
C HIS A 93 -12.66 7.80 -0.38
N ASP A 94 -12.88 6.51 -0.62
CA ASP A 94 -13.44 5.57 0.34
C ASP A 94 -12.35 4.85 1.13
N ALA A 95 -11.19 4.59 0.49
CA ALA A 95 -10.05 3.95 1.11
C ALA A 95 -8.72 4.37 0.48
N ILE A 96 -7.64 4.22 1.26
CA ILE A 96 -6.26 4.24 0.79
C ILE A 96 -5.78 2.79 0.66
N VAL A 97 -5.12 2.47 -0.45
CA VAL A 97 -4.37 1.20 -0.61
C VAL A 97 -2.97 1.55 -1.05
N MET A 98 -1.96 1.16 -0.27
CA MET A 98 -0.58 1.60 -0.50
C MET A 98 0.48 0.57 -0.10
N ASN A 99 1.66 0.72 -0.69
CA ASN A 99 2.92 0.16 -0.21
C ASN A 99 3.84 1.33 0.16
N PRO A 100 3.83 1.79 1.42
CA PRO A 100 4.55 2.98 1.81
C PRO A 100 6.07 2.77 1.75
N PRO A 101 6.87 3.85 1.62
CA PRO A 101 8.32 3.77 1.75
C PRO A 101 8.73 3.29 3.16
N TYR A 102 9.69 2.36 3.23
CA TYR A 102 9.99 1.61 4.45
C TYR A 102 11.06 2.22 5.37
N SER A 103 12.01 3.02 4.86
CA SER A 103 13.16 3.45 5.67
C SER A 103 12.94 4.77 6.41
N GLY A 104 13.74 5.02 7.45
CA GLY A 104 13.77 6.31 8.15
C GLY A 104 12.47 6.70 8.85
N GLY A 105 11.66 5.73 9.30
CA GLY A 105 10.36 5.99 9.96
C GLY A 105 9.23 6.40 9.01
N MET A 106 9.46 6.35 7.70
CA MET A 106 8.48 6.79 6.70
C MET A 106 7.19 5.96 6.72
N ALA A 107 7.27 4.66 6.98
CA ALA A 107 6.09 3.80 7.09
C ALA A 107 5.14 4.28 8.21
N ASP A 108 5.68 4.66 9.37
CA ASP A 108 4.88 5.17 10.49
C ASP A 108 4.24 6.53 10.15
N ALA A 109 5.01 7.44 9.55
CA ALA A 109 4.50 8.74 9.14
C ALA A 109 3.38 8.60 8.08
N PHE A 110 3.55 7.70 7.12
CA PHE A 110 2.53 7.38 6.11
C PHE A 110 1.28 6.79 6.76
N MET A 111 1.44 5.83 7.67
CA MET A 111 0.32 5.22 8.37
C MET A 111 -0.46 6.22 9.21
N ALA A 112 0.23 7.07 9.98
CA ALA A 112 -0.40 8.12 10.77
C ALA A 112 -1.21 9.08 9.90
N LYS A 113 -0.62 9.59 8.81
CA LYS A 113 -1.32 10.48 7.87
C LYS A 113 -2.47 9.78 7.17
N ALA A 114 -2.29 8.56 6.69
CA ALA A 114 -3.33 7.80 6.01
C ALA A 114 -4.52 7.53 6.92
N PHE A 115 -4.28 7.19 8.18
CA PHE A 115 -5.33 6.96 9.15
C PHE A 115 -6.10 8.25 9.49
N ASP A 116 -5.42 9.39 9.60
CA ASP A 116 -6.04 10.70 9.81
C ASP A 116 -7.01 11.09 8.68
N VAL A 117 -6.64 10.82 7.43
CA VAL A 117 -7.32 11.39 6.26
C VAL A 117 -8.19 10.42 5.47
N SER A 118 -8.15 9.13 5.80
CA SER A 118 -8.91 8.08 5.10
C SER A 118 -9.90 7.39 6.02
N PRO A 119 -11.12 7.08 5.55
CA PRO A 119 -12.05 6.21 6.28
C PRO A 119 -11.48 4.79 6.52
N ARG A 120 -10.68 4.30 5.58
CA ARG A 120 -10.11 2.95 5.59
C ARG A 120 -8.72 2.92 4.95
N VAL A 121 -7.79 2.17 5.52
CA VAL A 121 -6.38 2.11 5.07
C VAL A 121 -5.96 0.66 4.90
N TYR A 122 -5.42 0.32 3.74
CA TYR A 122 -4.73 -0.93 3.46
C TYR A 122 -3.26 -0.62 3.20
N ALA A 123 -2.36 -1.13 4.04
CA ALA A 123 -0.94 -0.93 3.89
C ALA A 123 -0.20 -2.27 3.79
N LEU A 124 0.60 -2.43 2.74
CA LEU A 124 1.55 -3.51 2.63
C LEU A 124 2.77 -3.16 3.49
N LEU A 125 2.98 -3.89 4.58
CA LEU A 125 4.06 -3.61 5.52
C LEU A 125 4.85 -4.88 5.82
N GLU A 126 6.06 -4.71 6.35
CA GLU A 126 6.85 -5.80 6.89
C GLU A 126 6.15 -6.38 8.14
N LEU A 127 6.28 -7.69 8.37
CA LEU A 127 5.61 -8.36 9.49
C LEU A 127 6.07 -7.84 10.84
N ASP A 128 7.34 -7.47 10.97
CA ASP A 128 7.91 -6.90 12.19
C ASP A 128 7.38 -5.50 12.50
N TRP A 129 6.74 -4.82 11.54
CA TRP A 129 6.07 -3.55 11.79
C TRP A 129 5.04 -3.67 12.91
N ILE A 130 4.41 -4.83 13.12
CA ILE A 130 3.50 -5.08 14.26
C ILE A 130 4.11 -4.76 15.63
N GLN A 131 5.43 -4.82 15.75
CA GLN A 131 6.14 -4.54 17.00
C GLN A 131 6.36 -3.04 17.13
N GLY A 132 5.73 -2.40 18.11
CA GLY A 132 6.07 -1.04 18.53
C GLY A 132 7.03 -1.03 19.72
N GLY A 133 6.73 -0.23 20.73
CA GLY A 133 7.60 0.04 21.89
C GLY A 133 7.79 1.54 22.14
N GLU A 134 8.71 1.90 23.05
CA GLU A 134 8.89 3.28 23.51
C GLU A 134 9.15 4.29 22.38
N VAL A 135 9.81 3.85 21.31
CA VAL A 135 10.15 4.65 20.13
C VAL A 135 9.02 4.72 19.08
N ALA A 136 7.99 3.89 19.20
CA ALA A 136 6.91 3.75 18.22
C ALA A 136 5.51 3.68 18.85
N ARG A 137 5.28 4.40 19.96
CA ARG A 137 4.01 4.39 20.72
C ARG A 137 2.74 4.65 19.89
N ALA A 138 2.81 5.52 18.88
CA ALA A 138 1.68 5.79 18.00
C ALA A 138 1.25 4.55 17.20
N ARG A 139 2.22 3.66 16.92
CA ARG A 139 1.97 2.37 16.29
C ARG A 139 1.23 1.45 17.24
N ASP A 140 1.69 1.32 18.49
CA ASP A 140 1.01 0.52 19.52
C ASP A 140 -0.44 0.99 19.69
N GLN A 141 -0.66 2.30 19.78
CA GLN A 141 -2.01 2.86 19.87
C GLN A 141 -2.91 2.47 18.69
N LEU A 142 -2.36 2.39 17.48
CA LEU A 142 -3.12 1.98 16.30
C LEU A 142 -3.38 0.47 16.30
N MET A 143 -2.38 -0.34 16.68
CA MET A 143 -2.50 -1.80 16.75
C MET A 143 -3.44 -2.27 17.86
N ASP A 144 -3.43 -1.59 19.01
CA ASP A 144 -4.31 -1.89 20.15
C ASP A 144 -5.68 -1.20 20.03
N SER A 145 -5.89 -0.43 18.97
CA SER A 145 -7.18 0.23 18.71
C SER A 145 -8.22 -0.77 18.20
N PRO A 146 -9.52 -0.49 18.43
CA PRO A 146 -10.57 -1.24 17.75
C PRO A 146 -10.54 -1.04 16.23
N TYR A 147 -9.79 -0.06 15.72
CA TYR A 147 -9.77 0.26 14.29
C TYR A 147 -8.91 -0.70 13.47
N TRP A 148 -8.20 -1.64 14.09
CA TRP A 148 -7.49 -2.70 13.37
C TRP A 148 -8.45 -3.80 12.90
N LEU A 149 -8.86 -3.72 11.63
CA LEU A 149 -9.94 -4.54 11.07
C LEU A 149 -9.47 -5.91 10.62
N ALA A 150 -8.34 -5.96 9.92
CA ALA A 150 -7.84 -7.19 9.33
C ALA A 150 -6.32 -7.22 9.15
N PHE A 151 -5.81 -8.43 9.05
CA PHE A 151 -4.41 -8.75 8.88
C PHE A 151 -4.26 -9.93 7.92
N TYR A 152 -3.61 -9.71 6.79
CA TYR A 152 -3.42 -10.71 5.73
C TYR A 152 -1.94 -11.04 5.50
N PRO A 153 -1.35 -11.89 6.34
CA PRO A 153 0.02 -12.35 6.14
C PRO A 153 0.15 -13.26 4.91
N PHE A 154 1.21 -13.04 4.12
CA PHE A 154 1.51 -13.89 2.97
C PHE A 154 2.07 -15.25 3.38
N ARG A 155 1.70 -16.30 2.64
CA ARG A 155 2.33 -17.62 2.73
C ARG A 155 3.71 -17.64 2.09
N GLU A 156 3.88 -16.88 1.02
CA GLU A 156 5.12 -16.76 0.26
C GLU A 156 5.85 -15.45 0.56
N ARG A 157 7.16 -15.43 0.27
CA ARG A 157 7.93 -14.18 0.28
C ARG A 157 7.67 -13.40 -1.01
N LEU A 158 7.54 -12.08 -0.90
CA LEU A 158 7.44 -11.17 -2.04
C LEU A 158 8.84 -10.90 -2.61
N ASN A 159 9.47 -11.92 -3.20
CA ASN A 159 10.87 -11.87 -3.66
C ASN A 159 11.13 -10.87 -4.79
N GLU A 160 10.08 -10.39 -5.44
CA GLU A 160 10.14 -9.41 -6.54
C GLU A 160 10.22 -7.95 -6.04
N MET A 161 10.03 -7.68 -4.73
CA MET A 161 10.13 -6.33 -4.14
C MET A 161 11.56 -5.83 -3.95
N ASN A 162 12.40 -5.98 -4.96
CA ASN A 162 13.72 -5.36 -4.95
C ASN A 162 13.60 -3.84 -5.10
N ARG A 163 14.58 -3.11 -4.57
CA ARG A 163 14.68 -1.68 -4.84
C ARG A 163 14.88 -1.49 -6.35
N ASP A 164 14.16 -0.54 -6.92
CA ASP A 164 14.29 -0.19 -8.32
C ASP A 164 15.76 0.11 -8.71
N GLY A 165 16.21 -0.42 -9.86
CA GLY A 165 17.59 -0.29 -10.32
C GLY A 165 18.62 -1.23 -9.67
N TRP A 166 18.21 -2.17 -8.81
CA TRP A 166 19.12 -3.16 -8.22
C TRP A 166 19.64 -4.17 -9.26
N THR A 167 20.96 -4.16 -9.53
CA THR A 167 21.63 -5.08 -10.47
C THR A 167 22.45 -6.18 -9.78
N GLY A 168 22.43 -6.25 -8.44
CA GLY A 168 23.14 -7.26 -7.66
C GLY A 168 22.44 -8.62 -7.65
N ARG A 169 23.10 -9.64 -7.07
CA ARG A 169 22.53 -10.98 -6.94
C ARG A 169 21.17 -10.93 -6.21
N ILE A 170 20.13 -11.42 -6.88
CA ILE A 170 18.79 -11.59 -6.27
C ILE A 170 18.97 -12.59 -5.13
N THR A 171 19.03 -12.06 -3.91
CA THR A 171 19.10 -12.85 -2.69
C THR A 171 17.66 -12.98 -2.18
N PRO A 172 17.24 -14.14 -1.64
CA PRO A 172 15.88 -14.29 -1.11
C PRO A 172 15.57 -13.14 -0.15
N HIS A 173 14.50 -12.38 -0.44
CA HIS A 173 14.10 -11.25 0.40
C HIS A 173 13.96 -11.71 1.83
N LYS A 174 14.78 -11.20 2.76
CA LYS A 174 14.77 -11.66 4.16
C LYS A 174 13.45 -11.30 4.86
N LYS A 175 12.78 -10.28 4.36
CA LYS A 175 11.60 -9.67 4.95
C LYS A 175 10.33 -10.40 4.55
N ARG A 176 9.43 -10.52 5.52
CA ARG A 176 8.10 -11.10 5.34
C ARG A 176 7.11 -9.96 5.41
N HIS A 177 6.04 -10.02 4.62
CA HIS A 177 5.08 -8.92 4.52
C HIS A 177 3.67 -9.41 4.83
N ALA A 178 2.80 -8.45 5.11
CA ALA A 178 1.36 -8.63 5.23
C ALA A 178 0.64 -7.36 4.79
N TRP A 179 -0.64 -7.50 4.46
CA TRP A 179 -1.53 -6.34 4.43
C TRP A 179 -2.09 -6.10 5.83
N PHE A 180 -1.94 -4.87 6.31
CA PHE A 180 -2.58 -4.36 7.52
C PHE A 180 -3.76 -3.48 7.11
N VAL A 181 -4.92 -3.72 7.72
CA VAL A 181 -6.16 -3.04 7.36
C VAL A 181 -6.75 -2.33 8.56
N PHE A 182 -6.92 -1.03 8.45
CA PHE A 182 -7.52 -0.19 9.48
C PHE A 182 -8.75 0.52 8.95
N GLY A 183 -9.71 0.83 9.81
CA GLY A 183 -10.86 1.64 9.45
C GLY A 183 -11.75 2.02 10.63
N ARG A 184 -12.53 3.09 10.44
CA ARG A 184 -13.31 3.75 11.49
C ARG A 184 -14.51 2.96 12.00
N GLU A 185 -14.96 1.97 11.26
CA GLU A 185 -16.03 1.04 11.67
C GLU A 185 -15.66 0.21 12.89
N GLY A 186 -14.37 0.01 13.14
CA GLY A 186 -13.85 -0.74 14.27
C GLY A 186 -14.23 -2.22 14.30
N ARG A 187 -13.62 -2.96 15.22
CA ARG A 187 -13.86 -4.37 15.47
C ARG A 187 -13.53 -4.69 16.94
N ALA A 188 -14.51 -5.23 17.68
CA ALA A 188 -14.35 -5.48 19.11
C ALA A 188 -13.40 -6.64 19.41
N ASP A 189 -13.39 -7.67 18.57
CA ASP A 189 -12.65 -8.92 18.81
C ASP A 189 -11.21 -8.90 18.24
N GLY A 190 -10.64 -7.70 18.04
CA GLY A 190 -9.37 -7.52 17.32
C GLY A 190 -9.48 -7.86 15.82
N PRO A 191 -8.38 -7.87 15.07
CA PRO A 191 -8.40 -8.00 13.61
C PRO A 191 -8.80 -9.39 13.11
N TYR A 192 -9.56 -9.43 12.01
CA TYR A 192 -9.69 -10.66 11.23
C TYR A 192 -8.34 -11.09 10.65
N THR A 193 -7.92 -12.32 10.90
CA THR A 193 -6.65 -12.83 10.35
C THR A 193 -6.88 -13.96 9.37
N ARG A 194 -6.29 -13.85 8.17
CA ARG A 194 -6.26 -14.93 7.17
C ARG A 194 -4.97 -14.91 6.38
N ARG A 195 -4.28 -16.05 6.30
CA ARG A 195 -3.13 -16.19 5.39
C ARG A 195 -3.58 -16.20 3.93
N ILE A 196 -2.89 -15.46 3.08
CA ILE A 196 -3.14 -15.36 1.64
C ILE A 196 -1.95 -15.90 0.83
N SER A 197 -2.21 -16.42 -0.38
CA SER A 197 -1.17 -16.93 -1.29
C SER A 197 -1.10 -16.08 -2.54
N ILE A 198 0.11 -15.84 -3.04
CA ILE A 198 0.31 -15.19 -4.34
C ILE A 198 0.36 -16.18 -5.51
N LYS A 199 0.55 -17.49 -5.24
CA LYS A 199 0.82 -18.50 -6.27
C LYS A 199 -0.29 -18.62 -7.31
N GLU A 200 -1.53 -18.43 -6.88
CA GLU A 200 -2.73 -18.45 -7.73
C GLU A 200 -2.74 -17.32 -8.77
N PHE A 201 -1.90 -16.29 -8.61
CA PHE A 201 -1.87 -15.10 -9.44
C PHE A 201 -0.55 -14.90 -10.20
N GLN A 202 0.41 -15.84 -10.09
CA GLN A 202 1.71 -15.76 -10.75
C GLN A 202 1.69 -16.18 -12.24
N HIS A 203 0.60 -16.79 -12.72
CA HIS A 203 0.51 -17.37 -14.06
C HIS A 203 -0.70 -16.84 -14.88
N GLY A 204 -1.14 -15.61 -14.64
CA GLY A 204 -2.34 -15.05 -15.29
C GLY A 204 -2.32 -13.56 -15.53
#